data_AF-A0A846LNB1-F1
#
_entry.id   AF-A0A846LNB1-F1
#
_cell.length_a   1.000
_cell.length_b   1.000
_cell.length_c   1.000
_cell.angle_alpha   90.00
_cell.angle_beta   90.00
_cell.angle_gamma   90.00
#
_symmetry.space_group_name_H-M   'P 1'
#
loop_
_entity.id
_entity.type
_entity.pdbx_description
1 polymer ?
#
loop_
_entity_poly.entity_id
_entity_poly.type
_entity_poly.pdbx_seq_one_letter_code
_entity_poly.pdbx_strand_id
1 'polypeptide(L)'
;MTTPLPTGPAGALDVRADDELSWLLSLDSTVLAVLGGVFVTLLLMALLTGWLVVRRVRRSPLVARSRELASRGRELGVQGATAVTARRLPPGQRRTCAELQLEVARSRDRLRRQVAAARAAGAHLGEVPDLLPALEAEGSRLEQRLRQRTQDPQTVCRDEPATEARAYLDTVADVCDAVFQAERVAAPTGRTTADVADAVTALRAHTAAYQELIAPPAMPPLPRPAAGPAPAGTDAGRPHH
;
A
#
# COMPACT_ATOMS: atom_id res chain seq x y z
N MET A 1 -35.66 10.50 64.02
CA MET A 1 -35.57 9.03 63.92
C MET A 1 -34.23 8.70 63.31
N THR A 2 -33.31 8.21 64.15
CA THR A 2 -31.90 7.97 63.87
C THR A 2 -31.67 6.47 63.69
N THR A 3 -31.36 6.04 62.47
CA THR A 3 -31.00 4.66 62.15
C THR A 3 -29.48 4.46 62.31
N PRO A 4 -29.02 3.45 63.07
CA PRO A 4 -27.59 3.19 63.27
C PRO A 4 -26.94 2.50 62.06
N LEU A 5 -25.67 2.86 61.80
CA LEU A 5 -24.81 2.24 60.78
C LEU A 5 -24.44 0.79 61.17
N PRO A 6 -24.43 -0.16 60.22
CA PRO A 6 -23.83 -1.47 60.41
C PRO A 6 -22.31 -1.43 60.21
N THR A 7 -21.55 -1.51 61.31
CA THR A 7 -20.14 -1.93 61.32
C THR A 7 -20.07 -3.45 61.09
N GLY A 8 -19.90 -3.86 59.83
CA GLY A 8 -19.53 -5.22 59.44
C GLY A 8 -18.02 -5.36 59.24
N PRO A 9 -17.41 -6.52 59.56
CA PRO A 9 -15.96 -6.68 59.70
C PRO A 9 -15.23 -6.66 58.34
N ALA A 10 -14.35 -5.67 58.16
CA ALA A 10 -13.44 -5.53 57.03
C ALA A 10 -12.16 -6.39 57.19
N GLY A 11 -12.29 -7.69 57.46
CA GLY A 11 -11.14 -8.50 57.92
C GLY A 11 -11.10 -9.96 57.47
N ALA A 12 -11.56 -10.30 56.27
CA ALA A 12 -11.58 -11.69 55.82
C ALA A 12 -11.19 -11.90 54.34
N LEU A 13 -10.23 -11.14 53.82
CA LEU A 13 -9.77 -11.28 52.43
C LEU A 13 -8.26 -11.41 52.22
N ASP A 14 -7.46 -11.69 53.25
CA ASP A 14 -5.99 -11.63 53.10
C ASP A 14 -5.21 -12.73 53.86
N VAL A 15 -5.64 -13.99 53.73
CA VAL A 15 -4.86 -15.14 54.25
C VAL A 15 -4.74 -16.29 53.25
N ARG A 16 -5.65 -16.39 52.26
CA ARG A 16 -5.62 -17.50 51.29
C ARG A 16 -4.61 -17.32 50.15
N ALA A 17 -4.11 -16.10 49.93
CA ALA A 17 -3.09 -15.83 48.92
C ALA A 17 -1.67 -16.25 49.35
N ASP A 18 -1.40 -16.34 50.66
CA ASP A 18 -0.06 -16.66 51.18
C ASP A 18 0.30 -18.15 51.02
N ASP A 19 -0.67 -19.05 51.12
CA ASP A 19 -0.44 -20.49 50.90
C ASP A 19 -0.05 -20.79 49.43
N GLU A 20 -0.57 -20.02 48.46
CA GLU A 20 -0.22 -20.14 47.03
C GLU A 20 1.14 -19.50 46.68
N LEU A 21 1.79 -18.77 47.58
CA LEU A 21 3.15 -18.24 47.35
C LEU A 21 4.21 -19.07 48.09
N SER A 22 3.81 -19.83 49.11
CA SER A 22 4.72 -20.69 49.89
C SER A 22 5.36 -21.80 49.04
N TRP A 23 4.64 -22.39 48.08
CA TRP A 23 5.20 -23.39 47.17
C TRP A 23 6.18 -22.76 46.16
N LEU A 24 5.97 -21.50 45.76
CA LEU A 24 6.90 -20.75 44.92
C LEU A 24 8.21 -20.42 45.65
N LEU A 25 8.16 -20.21 46.97
CA LEU A 25 9.34 -20.01 47.83
C LEU A 25 10.04 -21.32 48.21
N SER A 26 9.33 -22.46 48.19
CA SER A 26 9.90 -23.80 48.35
C SER A 26 10.55 -24.34 47.07
N LEU A 27 10.34 -23.69 45.92
CA LEU A 27 11.04 -24.05 44.69
C LEU A 27 12.52 -23.68 44.82
N ASP A 28 13.40 -24.62 44.50
CA ASP A 28 14.84 -24.39 44.46
C ASP A 28 15.15 -23.14 43.63
N SER A 29 15.92 -22.21 44.21
CA SER A 29 16.33 -20.95 43.58
C SER A 29 16.89 -21.14 42.17
N THR A 30 17.49 -22.31 41.92
CA THR A 30 18.01 -22.72 40.62
C THR A 30 16.90 -22.95 39.59
N VAL A 31 15.78 -23.60 39.97
CA VAL A 31 14.62 -23.81 39.09
C VAL A 31 13.97 -22.49 38.73
N LEU A 32 13.87 -21.58 39.70
CA LEU A 32 13.30 -20.24 39.49
C LEU A 32 14.16 -19.38 38.55
N ALA A 33 15.49 -19.46 38.69
CA ALA A 33 16.44 -18.82 37.80
C ALA A 33 16.38 -19.38 36.36
N VAL A 34 16.28 -20.71 36.21
CA VAL A 34 16.15 -21.36 34.90
C VAL A 34 14.83 -20.99 34.23
N LEU A 35 13.72 -21.05 34.95
CA LEU A 35 12.40 -20.70 34.42
C LEU A 35 12.34 -19.22 34.00
N GLY A 36 12.87 -18.33 34.83
CA GLY A 36 13.00 -16.90 34.52
C GLY A 36 13.87 -16.66 33.29
N GLY A 37 15.02 -17.34 33.18
CA GLY A 37 15.90 -17.25 32.00
C GLY A 37 15.22 -17.72 30.72
N VAL A 38 14.47 -18.82 30.77
CA VAL A 38 13.69 -19.32 29.63
C VAL A 38 12.60 -18.33 29.23
N PHE A 39 11.89 -17.75 30.20
CA PHE A 39 10.85 -16.78 29.91
C PHE A 39 11.41 -15.50 29.27
N VAL A 40 12.52 -14.98 29.80
CA VAL A 40 13.20 -13.80 29.25
C VAL A 40 13.70 -14.07 27.84
N THR A 41 14.31 -15.24 27.59
CA THR A 41 14.80 -15.60 26.25
C THR A 41 13.67 -15.77 25.24
N LEU A 42 12.56 -16.39 25.63
CA LEU A 42 11.36 -16.46 24.79
C LEU A 42 10.79 -15.08 24.48
N LEU A 43 10.73 -14.19 25.47
CA LEU A 43 10.26 -12.81 25.30
C LEU A 43 11.16 -12.05 24.31
N LEU A 44 12.49 -12.19 24.46
CA LEU A 44 13.48 -11.58 23.57
C LEU A 44 13.36 -12.12 22.14
N MET A 45 13.18 -13.43 21.97
CA MET A 45 12.93 -14.05 20.67
C MET A 45 11.64 -13.55 20.03
N ALA A 46 10.55 -13.40 20.79
CA ALA A 46 9.29 -12.86 20.31
C ALA A 46 9.41 -11.38 19.89
N LEU A 47 10.14 -10.58 20.66
CA LEU A 47 10.46 -9.19 20.34
C LEU A 47 11.30 -9.07 19.07
N LEU A 48 12.34 -9.91 18.93
CA LEU A 48 13.21 -9.94 17.75
C LEU A 48 12.46 -10.37 16.49
N THR A 49 11.64 -11.41 16.58
CA THR A 49 10.80 -11.86 15.45
C THR A 49 9.76 -10.80 15.09
N GLY A 50 9.06 -10.22 16.07
CA GLY A 50 8.14 -9.11 15.84
C GLY A 50 8.82 -7.91 15.19
N TRP A 51 9.99 -7.52 15.68
CA TRP A 51 10.77 -6.41 15.14
C TRP A 51 11.28 -6.69 13.73
N LEU A 52 11.77 -7.92 13.45
CA LEU A 52 12.19 -8.33 12.11
C LEU A 52 11.02 -8.35 11.14
N VAL A 53 9.84 -8.82 11.56
CA VAL A 53 8.62 -8.76 10.75
C VAL A 53 8.27 -7.30 10.46
N VAL A 54 8.21 -6.43 11.47
CA VAL A 54 7.91 -4.99 11.29
C VAL A 54 8.94 -4.30 10.41
N ARG A 55 10.24 -4.59 10.58
CA ARG A 55 11.33 -4.00 9.79
C ARG A 55 11.32 -4.50 8.35
N ARG A 56 11.04 -5.78 8.12
CA ARG A 56 10.93 -6.40 6.79
C ARG A 56 9.68 -5.93 6.05
N VAL A 57 8.58 -5.76 6.78
CA VAL A 57 7.33 -5.14 6.31
C VAL A 57 7.56 -3.67 5.96
N ARG A 58 8.25 -2.90 6.80
CA ARG A 58 8.58 -1.49 6.52
C ARG A 58 9.51 -1.28 5.31
N ARG A 59 10.37 -2.26 4.98
CA ARG A 59 11.27 -2.18 3.82
C ARG A 59 10.69 -2.75 2.52
N SER A 60 9.52 -3.39 2.55
CA SER A 60 8.92 -3.98 1.35
C SER A 60 7.91 -3.03 0.70
N PRO A 61 8.08 -2.63 -0.57
CA PRO A 61 7.11 -1.82 -1.32
C PRO A 61 5.74 -2.51 -1.49
N LEU A 62 5.65 -3.81 -1.17
CA LEU A 62 4.40 -4.55 -1.13
C LEU A 62 3.47 -4.11 0.01
N VAL A 63 4.00 -3.46 1.05
CA VAL A 63 3.18 -2.99 2.19
C VAL A 63 2.50 -1.65 1.90
N ALA A 64 3.06 -0.85 0.99
CA ALA A 64 2.33 0.27 0.40
C ALA A 64 1.12 -0.26 -0.37
N ARG A 65 1.31 -1.28 -1.23
CA ARG A 65 0.22 -1.95 -1.95
C ARG A 65 -0.76 -2.66 -1.01
N SER A 66 -0.32 -3.30 0.07
CA SER A 66 -1.22 -4.01 0.98
C SER A 66 -2.01 -3.06 1.89
N ARG A 67 -1.44 -1.91 2.28
CA ARG A 67 -2.19 -0.84 2.96
C ARG A 67 -3.22 -0.22 2.02
N GLU A 68 -2.87 -0.03 0.76
CA GLU A 68 -3.78 0.47 -0.27
C GLU A 68 -4.89 -0.56 -0.59
N LEU A 69 -4.57 -1.86 -0.58
CA LEU A 69 -5.56 -2.93 -0.71
C LEU A 69 -6.42 -3.10 0.55
N ALA A 70 -5.87 -2.88 1.74
CA ALA A 70 -6.61 -2.94 3.00
C ALA A 70 -7.51 -1.71 3.19
N SER A 71 -7.08 -0.52 2.75
CA SER A 71 -7.94 0.66 2.70
C SER A 71 -9.04 0.46 1.68
N ARG A 72 -8.72 -0.01 0.45
CA ARG A 72 -9.72 -0.36 -0.57
C ARG A 72 -10.67 -1.47 -0.10
N GLY A 73 -10.18 -2.47 0.64
CA GLY A 73 -11.00 -3.55 1.19
C GLY A 73 -11.98 -3.07 2.26
N ARG A 74 -11.57 -2.12 3.11
CA ARG A 74 -12.49 -1.45 4.05
C ARG A 74 -13.48 -0.56 3.34
N GLU A 75 -13.05 0.19 2.32
CA GLU A 75 -13.92 1.05 1.52
C GLU A 75 -14.97 0.22 0.77
N LEU A 76 -14.59 -0.89 0.14
CA LEU A 76 -15.50 -1.83 -0.51
C LEU A 76 -16.43 -2.52 0.49
N GLY A 77 -15.94 -2.86 1.68
CA GLY A 77 -16.77 -3.42 2.77
C GLY A 77 -17.81 -2.43 3.28
N VAL A 78 -17.42 -1.15 3.45
CA VAL A 78 -18.34 -0.07 3.84
C VAL A 78 -19.34 0.22 2.71
N GLN A 79 -18.90 0.29 1.46
CA GLN A 79 -19.77 0.49 0.30
C GLN A 79 -20.77 -0.66 0.13
N GLY A 80 -20.31 -1.91 0.27
CA GLY A 80 -21.17 -3.10 0.21
C GLY A 80 -22.19 -3.14 1.34
N ALA A 81 -21.77 -2.82 2.57
CA ALA A 81 -22.68 -2.69 3.70
C ALA A 81 -23.71 -1.57 3.47
N THR A 82 -23.28 -0.40 2.98
CA THR A 82 -24.19 0.72 2.69
C THR A 82 -25.19 0.41 1.57
N ALA A 83 -24.78 -0.34 0.54
CA ALA A 83 -25.66 -0.76 -0.55
C ALA A 83 -26.75 -1.74 -0.07
N VAL A 84 -26.38 -2.68 0.81
CA VAL A 84 -27.33 -3.63 1.41
C VAL A 84 -28.25 -2.93 2.39
N THR A 85 -27.75 -1.97 3.19
CA THR A 85 -28.61 -1.17 4.07
C THR A 85 -29.56 -0.32 3.27
N ALA A 86 -29.13 0.34 2.19
CA ALA A 86 -30.00 1.15 1.34
C ALA A 86 -31.16 0.34 0.74
N ARG A 87 -30.92 -0.91 0.33
CA ARG A 87 -31.97 -1.84 -0.13
C ARG A 87 -32.96 -2.27 0.96
N ARG A 88 -32.56 -2.24 2.23
CA ARG A 88 -33.41 -2.60 3.36
C ARG A 88 -34.19 -1.42 3.94
N LEU A 89 -33.93 -0.19 3.49
CA LEU A 89 -34.71 0.97 3.94
C LEU A 89 -36.07 1.02 3.22
N PRO A 90 -37.15 1.40 3.95
CA PRO A 90 -38.44 1.64 3.33
C PRO A 90 -38.35 2.75 2.27
N PRO A 91 -39.16 2.70 1.20
CA PRO A 91 -39.17 3.72 0.15
C PRO A 91 -39.48 5.10 0.75
N GLY A 92 -38.66 6.10 0.42
CA GLY A 92 -38.78 7.47 0.92
C GLY A 92 -37.46 8.24 0.88
N GLN A 93 -37.46 9.46 1.41
CA GLN A 93 -36.32 10.40 1.35
C GLN A 93 -35.00 9.81 1.89
N ARG A 94 -35.06 8.94 2.91
CA ARG A 94 -33.87 8.29 3.47
C ARG A 94 -33.21 7.32 2.49
N ARG A 95 -34.01 6.62 1.69
CA ARG A 95 -33.49 5.75 0.63
C ARG A 95 -32.82 6.59 -0.46
N THR A 96 -33.43 7.69 -0.87
CA THR A 96 -32.83 8.62 -1.85
C THR A 96 -31.52 9.21 -1.34
N CYS A 97 -31.43 9.59 -0.06
CA CYS A 97 -30.18 10.09 0.53
C CYS A 97 -29.08 9.00 0.57
N ALA A 98 -29.45 7.75 0.89
CA ALA A 98 -28.52 6.63 0.89
C ALA A 98 -28.04 6.26 -0.53
N GLU A 99 -28.93 6.33 -1.53
CA GLU A 99 -28.59 6.14 -2.94
C GLU A 99 -27.63 7.24 -3.43
N LEU A 100 -27.90 8.51 -3.11
CA LEU A 100 -27.00 9.63 -3.42
C LEU A 100 -25.65 9.50 -2.73
N GLN A 101 -25.61 9.06 -1.46
CA GLN A 101 -24.35 8.82 -0.76
C GLN A 101 -23.49 7.78 -1.48
N LEU A 102 -24.10 6.70 -1.95
CA LEU A 102 -23.42 5.64 -2.70
C LEU A 102 -22.94 6.16 -4.06
N GLU A 103 -23.73 7.00 -4.72
CA GLU A 103 -23.37 7.60 -6.01
C GLU A 103 -22.17 8.55 -5.90
N VAL A 104 -22.15 9.43 -4.87
CA VAL A 104 -21.00 10.30 -4.55
C VAL A 104 -19.73 9.49 -4.27
N ALA A 105 -19.85 8.40 -3.53
CA ALA A 105 -18.71 7.53 -3.25
C ALA A 105 -18.15 6.89 -4.55
N ARG A 106 -19.05 6.40 -5.40
CA ARG A 106 -18.67 5.77 -6.68
C ARG A 106 -18.07 6.77 -7.67
N SER A 107 -18.60 7.99 -7.75
CA SER A 107 -18.08 9.02 -8.65
C SER A 107 -16.67 9.47 -8.22
N ARG A 108 -16.43 9.64 -6.91
CA ARG A 108 -15.09 9.92 -6.36
C ARG A 108 -14.08 8.82 -6.70
N ASP A 109 -14.46 7.56 -6.52
CA ASP A 109 -13.59 6.42 -6.84
C ASP A 109 -13.36 6.26 -8.35
N ARG A 110 -14.33 6.64 -9.18
CA ARG A 110 -14.18 6.69 -10.64
C ARG A 110 -13.19 7.79 -11.04
N LEU A 111 -13.35 9.00 -10.51
CA LEU A 111 -12.47 10.14 -10.77
C LEU A 111 -11.02 9.80 -10.39
N ARG A 112 -10.79 9.26 -9.19
CA ARG A 112 -9.46 8.81 -8.72
C ARG A 112 -8.81 7.83 -9.70
N ARG A 113 -9.56 6.83 -10.16
CA ARG A 113 -9.07 5.81 -11.10
C ARG A 113 -8.76 6.40 -12.47
N GLN A 114 -9.62 7.29 -12.98
CA GLN A 114 -9.40 7.93 -14.27
C GLN A 114 -8.19 8.88 -14.24
N VAL A 115 -8.05 9.71 -13.21
CA VAL A 115 -6.87 10.57 -13.04
C VAL A 115 -5.59 9.74 -12.94
N ALA A 116 -5.61 8.64 -12.18
CA ALA A 116 -4.47 7.73 -12.08
C ALA A 116 -4.13 7.05 -13.42
N ALA A 117 -5.15 6.60 -14.17
CA ALA A 117 -4.98 6.00 -15.50
C ALA A 117 -4.41 7.01 -16.51
N ALA A 118 -5.00 8.21 -16.58
CA ALA A 118 -4.56 9.26 -17.48
C ALA A 118 -3.13 9.72 -17.14
N ARG A 119 -2.78 9.84 -15.86
CA ARG A 119 -1.40 10.13 -15.43
C ARG A 119 -0.43 9.01 -15.81
N ALA A 120 -0.82 7.75 -15.66
CA ALA A 120 -0.01 6.61 -16.10
C ALA A 120 0.17 6.56 -17.63
N ALA A 121 -0.83 7.04 -18.39
CA ALA A 121 -0.75 7.22 -19.83
C ALA A 121 0.07 8.46 -20.26
N GLY A 122 0.58 9.26 -19.31
CA GLY A 122 1.35 10.47 -19.60
C GLY A 122 0.51 11.66 -20.05
N ALA A 123 -0.81 11.65 -19.83
CA ALA A 123 -1.67 12.76 -20.18
C ALA A 123 -1.33 14.01 -19.37
N HIS A 124 -1.32 15.18 -20.04
CA HIS A 124 -1.17 16.46 -19.37
C HIS A 124 -2.52 16.89 -18.81
N LEU A 125 -2.69 16.76 -17.49
CA LEU A 125 -3.95 17.04 -16.79
C LEU A 125 -4.04 18.46 -16.22
N GLY A 126 -3.06 19.33 -16.49
CA GLY A 126 -3.01 20.68 -15.92
C GLY A 126 -3.07 20.66 -14.39
N GLU A 127 -3.96 21.48 -13.82
CA GLU A 127 -4.17 21.64 -12.37
C GLU A 127 -5.11 20.57 -11.77
N VAL A 128 -5.71 19.69 -12.58
CA VAL A 128 -6.69 18.69 -12.09
C VAL A 128 -6.14 17.79 -10.98
N PRO A 129 -4.88 17.29 -11.02
CA PRO A 129 -4.33 16.50 -9.92
C PRO A 129 -4.20 17.27 -8.61
N ASP A 130 -4.01 18.60 -8.67
CA ASP A 130 -3.87 19.47 -7.50
C ASP A 130 -5.24 19.83 -6.91
N LEU A 131 -6.29 19.86 -7.73
CA LEU A 131 -7.69 20.04 -7.30
C LEU A 131 -8.31 18.77 -6.72
N LEU A 132 -7.76 17.59 -7.05
CA LEU A 132 -8.30 16.29 -6.62
C LEU A 132 -8.49 16.17 -5.09
N PRO A 133 -7.51 16.55 -4.23
CA PRO A 133 -7.70 16.48 -2.78
C PRO A 133 -8.84 17.38 -2.26
N ALA A 134 -9.07 18.53 -2.90
CA ALA A 134 -10.15 19.44 -2.52
C ALA A 134 -11.53 18.84 -2.87
N LEU A 135 -11.67 18.29 -4.09
CA LEU A 135 -12.89 17.60 -4.52
C LEU A 135 -13.19 16.38 -3.64
N GLU A 136 -12.16 15.61 -3.28
CA GLU A 136 -12.32 14.46 -2.38
C GLU A 136 -12.78 14.87 -0.98
N ALA A 137 -12.23 15.96 -0.45
CA ALA A 137 -12.65 16.52 0.83
C ALA A 137 -14.11 16.99 0.78
N GLU A 138 -14.53 17.66 -0.29
CA GLU A 138 -15.92 18.07 -0.50
C GLU A 138 -16.87 16.88 -0.58
N GLY A 139 -16.54 15.87 -1.41
CA GLY A 139 -17.31 14.63 -1.50
C GLY A 139 -17.43 13.90 -0.15
N SER A 140 -16.35 13.87 0.64
CA SER A 140 -16.38 13.26 1.98
C SER A 140 -17.29 14.02 2.96
N ARG A 141 -17.30 15.37 2.89
CA ARG A 141 -18.20 16.21 3.68
C ARG A 141 -19.66 15.97 3.29
N LEU A 142 -19.96 15.85 2.00
CA LEU A 142 -21.30 15.55 1.49
C LEU A 142 -21.77 14.16 1.93
N GLU A 143 -20.91 13.13 1.82
CA GLU A 143 -21.21 11.77 2.30
C GLU A 143 -21.56 11.77 3.79
N GLN A 144 -20.82 12.54 4.62
CA GLN A 144 -21.10 12.64 6.05
C GLN A 144 -22.43 13.35 6.32
N ARG A 145 -22.74 14.44 5.62
CA ARG A 145 -24.04 15.14 5.75
C ARG A 145 -25.21 14.25 5.32
N LEU A 146 -25.08 13.52 4.21
CA LEU A 146 -26.09 12.57 3.74
C LEU A 146 -26.28 11.39 4.71
N ARG A 147 -25.19 10.90 5.32
CA ARG A 147 -25.26 9.87 6.36
C ARG A 147 -26.01 10.35 7.59
N GLN A 148 -25.70 11.54 8.08
CA GLN A 148 -26.40 12.17 9.22
C GLN A 148 -27.91 12.30 8.94
N ARG A 149 -28.27 12.75 7.74
CA ARG A 149 -29.68 12.82 7.27
C ARG A 149 -30.38 11.47 7.20
N THR A 150 -29.67 10.42 6.84
CA THR A 150 -30.24 9.06 6.74
C THR A 150 -30.53 8.49 8.14
N GLN A 151 -29.74 8.89 9.14
CA GLN A 151 -29.87 8.44 10.52
C GLN A 151 -30.93 9.22 11.32
N ASP A 152 -31.12 10.51 11.02
CA ASP A 152 -32.07 11.37 11.75
C ASP A 152 -33.51 11.18 11.24
N PRO A 153 -34.44 10.66 12.08
CA PRO A 153 -35.82 10.45 11.68
C PRO A 153 -36.66 11.71 11.56
N GLN A 154 -36.27 12.79 12.22
CA GLN A 154 -37.12 13.96 12.44
C GLN A 154 -36.79 15.14 11.53
N THR A 155 -35.70 15.10 10.77
CA THR A 155 -35.40 16.10 9.73
C THR A 155 -36.35 15.98 8.55
N VAL A 156 -37.54 16.56 8.71
CA VAL A 156 -38.46 16.87 7.63
C VAL A 156 -37.98 18.16 6.97
N CYS A 157 -37.82 18.16 5.64
CA CYS A 157 -37.89 19.37 4.80
C CYS A 157 -36.64 20.26 4.63
N ARG A 158 -35.49 19.73 4.26
CA ARG A 158 -34.55 20.53 3.43
C ARG A 158 -33.90 19.67 2.35
N ASP A 159 -34.29 19.84 1.09
CA ASP A 159 -33.64 19.18 -0.06
C ASP A 159 -32.22 19.68 -0.36
N GLU A 160 -31.76 20.67 0.40
CA GLU A 160 -30.46 21.34 0.30
C GLU A 160 -29.25 20.41 0.05
N PRO A 161 -28.97 19.37 0.87
CA PRO A 161 -27.81 18.50 0.63
C PRO A 161 -28.01 17.52 -0.52
N ALA A 162 -29.26 17.22 -0.91
CA ALA A 162 -29.51 16.40 -2.09
C ALA A 162 -29.22 17.20 -3.37
N THR A 163 -29.60 18.48 -3.39
CA THR A 163 -29.27 19.40 -4.48
C THR A 163 -27.77 19.66 -4.56
N GLU A 164 -27.10 19.90 -3.42
CA GLU A 164 -25.64 20.07 -3.35
C GLU A 164 -24.91 18.80 -3.82
N ALA A 165 -25.38 17.61 -3.43
CA ALA A 165 -24.82 16.35 -3.90
C ALA A 165 -24.99 16.16 -5.42
N ARG A 166 -26.13 16.54 -6.00
CA ARG A 166 -26.33 16.49 -7.46
C ARG A 166 -25.41 17.45 -8.19
N ALA A 167 -25.30 18.70 -7.74
CA ALA A 167 -24.38 19.67 -8.33
C ALA A 167 -22.91 19.21 -8.25
N TYR A 168 -22.51 18.58 -7.14
CA TYR A 168 -21.21 17.95 -7.01
C TYR A 168 -21.03 16.80 -8.01
N LEU A 169 -22.04 15.93 -8.18
CA LEU A 169 -22.00 14.83 -9.14
C LEU A 169 -21.86 15.33 -10.58
N ASP A 170 -22.58 16.39 -10.95
CA ASP A 170 -22.47 17.03 -12.27
C ASP A 170 -21.05 17.59 -12.48
N THR A 171 -20.53 18.31 -11.49
CA THR A 171 -19.15 18.85 -11.53
C THR A 171 -18.11 17.74 -11.69
N VAL A 172 -18.25 16.65 -10.93
CA VAL A 172 -17.32 15.50 -11.02
C VAL A 172 -17.46 14.81 -12.38
N ALA A 173 -18.65 14.72 -12.95
CA ALA A 173 -18.86 14.16 -14.29
C ALA A 173 -18.14 15.00 -15.36
N ASP A 174 -18.27 16.33 -15.30
CA ASP A 174 -17.57 17.25 -16.22
C ASP A 174 -16.05 17.09 -16.12
N VAL A 175 -15.50 16.98 -14.89
CA VAL A 175 -14.07 16.74 -14.67
C VAL A 175 -13.65 15.37 -15.22
N CYS A 176 -14.45 14.32 -14.99
CA CYS A 176 -14.17 12.99 -15.53
C CYS A 176 -14.13 12.99 -17.06
N ASP A 177 -15.05 13.71 -17.70
CA ASP A 177 -15.11 13.84 -19.15
C ASP A 177 -13.91 14.64 -19.68
N ALA A 178 -13.52 15.73 -19.02
CA ALA A 178 -12.32 16.49 -19.36
C ALA A 178 -11.04 15.64 -19.26
N VAL A 179 -10.89 14.85 -18.19
CA VAL A 179 -9.76 13.91 -18.01
C VAL A 179 -9.76 12.84 -19.10
N PHE A 180 -10.93 12.29 -19.44
CA PHE A 180 -11.06 11.31 -20.50
C PHE A 180 -10.69 11.87 -21.87
N GLN A 181 -11.08 13.11 -22.18
CA GLN A 181 -10.66 13.78 -23.41
C GLN A 181 -9.14 14.01 -23.44
N ALA A 182 -8.55 14.44 -22.33
CA ALA A 182 -7.10 14.61 -22.21
C ALA A 182 -6.34 13.29 -22.41
N GLU A 183 -6.84 12.19 -21.83
CA GLU A 183 -6.30 10.84 -22.03
C GLU A 183 -6.36 10.41 -23.50
N ARG A 184 -7.48 10.66 -24.18
CA ARG A 184 -7.65 10.34 -25.61
C ARG A 184 -6.69 11.11 -26.51
N VAL A 185 -6.35 12.35 -26.17
CA VAL A 185 -5.38 13.16 -26.91
C VAL A 185 -3.95 12.68 -26.67
N ALA A 186 -3.64 12.16 -25.48
CA ALA A 186 -2.30 11.65 -25.14
C ALA A 186 -1.99 10.27 -25.74
N ALA A 187 -3.00 9.39 -25.87
CA ALA A 187 -2.84 8.05 -26.44
C ALA A 187 -2.16 7.98 -27.83
N PRO A 188 -2.50 8.83 -28.83
CA PRO A 188 -1.81 8.83 -30.12
C PRO A 188 -0.35 9.31 -30.01
N THR A 189 -0.03 10.22 -29.08
CA THR A 189 1.33 10.73 -28.86
C THR A 189 2.25 9.68 -28.23
N GLY A 190 1.72 8.84 -27.33
CA GLY A 190 2.47 7.73 -26.76
C GLY A 190 2.83 6.67 -27.81
N ARG A 191 1.89 6.34 -28.71
CA ARG A 191 2.13 5.39 -29.79
C ARG A 191 3.21 5.87 -30.76
N THR A 192 3.20 7.16 -31.14
CA THR A 192 4.26 7.70 -32.00
C THR A 192 5.64 7.68 -31.35
N THR A 193 5.78 7.90 -30.04
CA THR A 193 7.09 7.79 -29.38
C THR A 193 7.63 6.36 -29.33
N ALA A 194 6.76 5.36 -29.11
CA ALA A 194 7.13 3.96 -29.18
C ALA A 194 7.51 3.55 -30.60
N ASP A 195 6.70 3.94 -31.61
CA ASP A 195 6.96 3.67 -33.01
C ASP A 195 8.30 4.30 -33.47
N VAL A 196 8.63 5.51 -32.99
CA VAL A 196 9.93 6.16 -33.25
C VAL A 196 11.07 5.40 -32.57
N ALA A 197 10.91 4.98 -31.32
CA ALA A 197 11.93 4.19 -30.61
C ALA A 197 12.21 2.85 -31.32
N ASP A 198 11.15 2.18 -31.79
CA ASP A 198 11.25 0.96 -32.57
C ASP A 198 11.91 1.21 -33.93
N ALA A 199 11.53 2.27 -34.63
CA ALA A 199 12.17 2.66 -35.90
C ALA A 199 13.66 2.97 -35.73
N VAL A 200 14.05 3.68 -34.65
CA VAL A 200 15.46 3.94 -34.33
C VAL A 200 16.21 2.65 -34.00
N THR A 201 15.58 1.73 -33.28
CA THR A 201 16.17 0.42 -32.95
C THR A 201 16.36 -0.42 -34.21
N ALA A 202 15.37 -0.45 -35.10
CA ALA A 202 15.44 -1.10 -36.40
C ALA A 202 16.54 -0.48 -37.29
N LEU A 203 16.65 0.86 -37.32
CA LEU A 203 17.70 1.55 -38.07
C LEU A 203 19.10 1.19 -37.55
N ARG A 204 19.29 1.16 -36.22
CA ARG A 204 20.56 0.74 -35.61
C ARG A 204 20.92 -0.70 -35.96
N ALA A 205 19.95 -1.62 -35.90
CA ALA A 205 20.14 -3.01 -36.30
C ALA A 205 20.54 -3.11 -37.78
N HIS A 206 19.90 -2.34 -38.67
CA HIS A 206 20.27 -2.27 -40.08
C HIS A 206 21.69 -1.74 -40.28
N THR A 207 22.08 -0.67 -39.58
CA THR A 207 23.45 -0.13 -39.69
C THR A 207 24.49 -1.12 -39.17
N ALA A 208 24.20 -1.86 -38.10
CA ALA A 208 25.09 -2.89 -37.58
C ALA A 208 25.27 -4.04 -38.59
N ALA A 209 24.17 -4.54 -39.17
CA ALA A 209 24.22 -5.56 -40.22
C ALA A 209 24.98 -5.09 -41.47
N TYR A 210 24.80 -3.82 -41.87
CA TYR A 210 25.53 -3.25 -42.99
C TYR A 210 27.03 -3.11 -42.70
N GLN A 211 27.40 -2.76 -41.46
CA GLN A 211 28.80 -2.73 -41.03
C GLN A 211 29.44 -4.12 -41.04
N GLU A 212 28.72 -5.17 -40.62
CA GLU A 212 29.22 -6.56 -40.69
C GLU A 212 29.48 -7.01 -42.13
N LEU A 213 28.62 -6.62 -43.08
CA LEU A 213 28.79 -6.95 -44.50
C LEU A 213 29.99 -6.25 -45.16
N ILE A 214 30.35 -5.06 -44.69
CA ILE A 214 31.44 -4.26 -45.26
C ILE A 214 32.75 -4.46 -44.48
N ALA A 215 32.67 -4.98 -43.25
CA ALA A 215 33.85 -5.29 -42.46
C ALA A 215 34.76 -6.25 -43.24
N PRO A 216 36.06 -5.91 -43.42
CA PRO A 216 36.98 -6.83 -44.05
C PRO A 216 37.05 -8.12 -43.23
N PRO A 217 37.20 -9.29 -43.87
CA PRO A 217 37.25 -10.56 -43.16
C PRO A 217 38.33 -10.47 -42.09
N ALA A 218 37.91 -10.57 -40.83
CA ALA A 218 38.83 -10.58 -39.71
C ALA A 218 39.79 -11.75 -39.92
N MET A 219 41.06 -11.44 -40.22
CA MET A 219 42.06 -12.48 -40.38
C MET A 219 42.09 -13.29 -39.08
N PRO A 220 41.96 -14.62 -39.15
CA PRO A 220 42.02 -15.45 -37.98
C PRO A 220 43.33 -15.15 -37.24
N PRO A 221 43.29 -15.07 -35.89
CA PRO A 221 44.47 -14.75 -35.11
C PRO A 221 45.58 -15.73 -35.48
N LEU A 222 46.71 -15.18 -35.96
CA LEU A 222 47.87 -15.98 -36.27
C LEU A 222 48.22 -16.86 -35.05
N PRO A 223 48.47 -18.16 -35.24
CA PRO A 223 48.85 -19.03 -34.15
C PRO A 223 50.05 -18.43 -33.44
N ARG A 224 49.90 -18.19 -32.13
CA ARG A 224 50.98 -17.69 -31.27
C ARG A 224 52.17 -18.62 -31.45
N PRO A 225 53.37 -18.11 -31.79
CA PRO A 225 54.56 -18.95 -31.89
C PRO A 225 54.76 -19.67 -30.57
N ALA A 226 54.84 -20.99 -30.62
CA ALA A 226 55.11 -21.83 -29.47
C ALA A 226 56.40 -21.33 -28.79
N ALA A 227 56.31 -21.05 -27.49
CA ALA A 227 57.49 -20.74 -26.68
C ALA A 227 58.51 -21.86 -26.88
N GLY A 228 59.65 -21.51 -27.47
CA GLY A 228 60.74 -22.45 -27.72
C GLY A 228 61.25 -23.09 -26.43
N PRO A 229 61.83 -24.30 -26.52
CA PRO A 229 62.30 -25.05 -25.36
C PRO A 229 63.37 -24.25 -24.60
N ALA A 230 63.17 -24.14 -23.29
CA ALA A 230 64.12 -23.52 -22.37
C ALA A 230 65.51 -24.17 -22.52
N PRO A 231 66.60 -23.39 -22.64
CA PRO A 231 67.95 -23.94 -22.71
C PRO A 231 68.29 -24.60 -21.37
N ALA A 232 68.78 -25.85 -21.48
CA ALA A 232 69.29 -26.64 -20.37
C ALA A 232 70.42 -25.88 -19.67
N GLY A 233 70.16 -25.46 -18.43
CA GLY A 233 71.13 -24.86 -17.53
C GLY A 233 72.27 -25.84 -17.30
N THR A 234 73.44 -25.47 -17.80
CA THR A 234 74.70 -26.20 -17.66
C THR A 234 75.25 -25.93 -16.26
N ASP A 235 75.44 -27.03 -15.55
CA ASP A 235 76.26 -27.20 -14.37
C ASP A 235 77.68 -26.66 -14.60
N ALA A 236 78.12 -25.69 -13.78
CA ALA A 236 79.53 -25.42 -13.50
C ALA A 236 79.68 -24.29 -12.47
N GLY A 237 80.36 -24.55 -11.35
CA GLY A 237 81.02 -23.49 -10.60
C GLY A 237 81.04 -23.63 -9.08
N ARG A 238 81.73 -24.65 -8.58
CA ARG A 238 82.24 -24.74 -7.20
C ARG A 238 83.51 -23.87 -7.09
N PRO A 239 83.61 -22.93 -6.14
CA PRO A 239 84.90 -22.46 -5.67
C PRO A 239 85.13 -22.86 -4.21
N HIS A 240 86.37 -23.26 -3.97
CA HIS A 240 87.00 -23.45 -2.68
C HIS A 240 86.94 -22.19 -1.82
N HIS A 241 86.59 -22.35 -0.54
CA HIS A 241 87.45 -21.99 0.59
C HIS A 241 86.99 -22.71 1.86
#